data_AF-N1RJ61-F1
#
_entry.id   AF-N1RJ61-F1
#
_cell.length_a   1.000
_cell.length_b   1.000
_cell.length_c   1.000
_cell.angle_alpha   90.00
_cell.angle_beta   90.00
_cell.angle_gamma   90.00
#
_symmetry.space_group_name_H-M   'P 1'
#
loop_
_entity.id
_entity.type
_entity.pdbx_description
1 polymer ?
#
loop_
_entity_poly.entity_id
_entity_poly.type
_entity_poly.pdbx_seq_one_letter_code
_entity_poly.pdbx_strand_id
1 'polypeptide(L)'
;AASSFFYISQTLERHSLTESPRLSSFLVFLLSGLVCYGVSCITKWFPGADGRFTTHRRQGSLLDGTHDARKGQNTHLPGRPRRLSLPILVLCIVLRLEIFHRVNYQQQCATPGLESFLPLLFFAYEIFTSRRKWGFPPPEDPDDPWRSCFDDLVDWFSGPRVMLTMAVSSLVVFSTGTYYATSRITRSTYYCFELLESKRSTLALQCMGLVLDAIIVILLWRLLAWSRTAKLRLRTLGTVLTLSSISMSLVWVGSRLFRGSSVLHAGFGFLYGFDIIVDSVAFAALMISATFWVCETSPLTPSAIITFLVGTAKACHNIFNYGDYLHPTRLHEITPLYFIAFGMIIFTYTHGIQSVIFIRRFVLMALLVGLVVGTTVFIAKSDPQTFKRHPVNDFIYRANIRQDRWMQEASTSGSLPIAHKIYKERHEGRDPPPAFPDWYDLAKDTVVIDKFDQIDQDLAPFRAIPPNKLRQRASILSQMPGIHTIGIKDGNASRLPEVTGHDAEVLDGLVVTINKFAKFLPDILFPVNLGIYIPPSLSSLKMYNN
;
A
#
# COMPACT_ATOMS: atom_id res chain seq x y z
N ALA A 1 9.40 2.42 -17.31
CA ALA A 1 8.11 1.74 -17.08
C ALA A 1 8.24 0.64 -16.02
N ALA A 2 8.80 -0.53 -16.36
CA ALA A 2 8.87 -1.67 -15.43
C ALA A 2 9.65 -1.36 -14.15
N SER A 3 10.82 -0.73 -14.24
CA SER A 3 11.61 -0.33 -13.06
C SER A 3 10.86 0.62 -12.13
N SER A 4 10.25 1.68 -12.68
CA SER A 4 9.43 2.61 -11.92
C SER A 4 8.21 1.95 -11.28
N PHE A 5 7.57 1.00 -11.99
CA PHE A 5 6.43 0.25 -11.47
C PHE A 5 6.84 -0.69 -10.32
N PHE A 6 7.93 -1.44 -10.47
CA PHE A 6 8.44 -2.30 -9.41
C PHE A 6 8.91 -1.51 -8.19
N TYR A 7 9.57 -0.37 -8.40
CA TYR A 7 9.97 0.55 -7.33
C TYR A 7 8.73 0.99 -6.54
N ILE A 8 7.75 1.62 -7.20
CA ILE A 8 6.53 2.11 -6.56
C ILE A 8 5.77 0.97 -5.88
N SER A 9 5.68 -0.21 -6.51
CA SER A 9 4.97 -1.36 -5.94
C SER A 9 5.64 -1.93 -4.68
N GLN A 10 6.95 -1.79 -4.52
CA GLN A 10 7.68 -2.27 -3.34
C GLN A 10 7.76 -1.23 -2.24
N THR A 11 7.79 0.05 -2.60
CA THR A 11 7.96 1.16 -1.65
C THR A 11 6.64 1.62 -1.01
N LEU A 12 5.50 1.42 -1.70
CA LEU A 12 4.19 1.87 -1.21
C LEU A 12 3.83 1.36 0.20
N GLU A 13 4.30 0.17 0.57
CA GLU A 13 4.01 -0.45 1.87
C GLU A 13 4.88 0.08 3.03
N ARG A 14 5.91 0.88 2.75
CA ARG A 14 6.93 1.30 3.72
C ARG A 14 7.03 2.82 3.92
N HIS A 15 6.20 3.62 3.25
CA HIS A 15 6.40 5.07 3.15
C HIS A 15 5.61 5.89 4.18
N SER A 16 6.27 6.96 4.66
CA SER A 16 5.71 8.05 5.48
C SER A 16 4.52 8.79 4.80
N LEU A 17 4.35 8.61 3.50
CA LEU A 17 3.31 9.25 2.68
C LEU A 17 1.88 8.85 3.06
N THR A 18 1.71 7.75 3.81
CA THR A 18 0.41 7.30 4.32
C THR A 18 -0.09 8.12 5.51
N GLU A 19 0.79 8.88 6.18
CA GLU A 19 0.40 9.71 7.33
C GLU A 19 -0.52 10.87 6.93
N SER A 20 -0.25 11.48 5.77
CA SER A 20 -1.05 12.60 5.25
C SER A 20 -1.40 12.40 3.76
N PRO A 21 -2.27 11.42 3.45
CA PRO A 21 -2.41 10.89 2.09
C PRO A 21 -2.93 11.92 1.07
N ARG A 22 -3.76 12.88 1.51
CA ARG A 22 -4.26 13.97 0.65
C ARG A 22 -3.16 14.99 0.31
N LEU A 23 -2.29 15.29 1.27
CA LEU A 23 -1.18 16.22 1.08
C LEU A 23 -0.10 15.59 0.19
N SER A 24 0.24 14.32 0.44
CA SER A 24 1.20 13.58 -0.40
C SER A 24 0.69 13.44 -1.84
N SER A 25 -0.58 13.09 -2.05
CA SER A 25 -1.19 13.02 -3.40
C SER A 25 -1.11 14.36 -4.15
N PHE A 26 -1.40 15.47 -3.47
CA PHE A 26 -1.25 16.82 -4.03
C PHE A 26 0.20 17.09 -4.46
N LEU A 27 1.18 16.86 -3.57
CA LEU A 27 2.59 17.16 -3.84
C LEU A 27 3.17 16.27 -4.96
N VAL A 28 2.83 14.98 -4.97
CA VAL A 28 3.26 14.03 -5.99
C VAL A 28 2.70 14.42 -7.36
N PHE A 29 1.42 14.79 -7.47
CA PHE A 29 0.83 15.23 -8.74
C PHE A 29 1.37 16.57 -9.23
N LEU A 30 1.64 17.51 -8.31
CA LEU A 30 2.23 18.80 -8.65
C LEU A 30 3.64 18.61 -9.22
N LEU A 31 4.52 17.91 -8.50
CA LEU A 31 5.90 17.68 -8.90
C LEU A 31 5.99 16.84 -10.17
N SER A 32 5.21 15.76 -10.28
CA SER A 32 5.19 14.95 -11.50
C SER A 32 4.66 15.72 -12.71
N GLY A 33 3.68 16.61 -12.53
CA GLY A 33 3.22 17.54 -13.56
C GLY A 33 4.32 18.49 -14.02
N LEU A 34 5.08 19.08 -13.08
CA LEU A 34 6.24 19.93 -13.37
C LEU A 34 7.35 19.16 -14.11
N VAL A 35 7.64 17.93 -13.70
CA VAL A 35 8.59 17.04 -14.41
C VAL A 35 8.13 16.80 -15.84
N CYS A 36 6.83 16.52 -16.08
CA CYS A 36 6.29 16.35 -17.43
C CYS A 36 6.47 17.61 -18.30
N TYR A 37 6.28 18.81 -17.73
CA TYR A 37 6.56 20.07 -18.42
C TYR A 37 8.05 20.26 -18.70
N GLY A 38 8.92 19.96 -17.74
CA GLY A 38 10.37 20.00 -17.90
C GLY A 38 10.85 19.10 -19.04
N VAL A 39 10.42 17.84 -19.05
CA VAL A 39 10.74 16.89 -20.13
C VAL A 39 10.18 17.40 -21.47
N SER A 40 8.96 17.98 -21.49
CA SER A 40 8.39 18.60 -22.70
C SER A 40 9.22 19.76 -23.26
N CYS A 41 10.00 20.48 -22.46
CA CYS A 41 10.89 21.52 -22.95
C CYS A 41 12.15 20.92 -23.59
N ILE A 42 12.64 19.82 -23.00
CA ILE A 42 13.84 19.09 -23.46
C ILE A 42 13.54 18.26 -24.71
N THR A 43 12.29 17.89 -25.00
CA THR A 43 11.96 17.08 -26.20
C THR A 43 12.46 17.67 -27.52
N LYS A 44 12.67 18.99 -27.62
CA LYS A 44 13.26 19.63 -28.82
C LYS A 44 14.65 19.12 -29.18
N TRP A 45 15.38 18.57 -28.20
CA TRP A 45 16.75 18.08 -28.35
C TRP A 45 16.80 16.60 -28.75
N PHE A 46 15.65 15.92 -28.79
CA PHE A 46 15.57 14.52 -29.23
C PHE A 46 15.22 14.43 -30.73
N PRO A 47 15.96 13.62 -31.52
CA PRO A 47 15.65 13.40 -32.93
C PRO A 47 14.26 12.76 -33.09
N GLY A 48 13.43 13.31 -33.97
CA GLY A 48 12.07 12.80 -34.25
C GLY A 48 10.94 13.38 -33.40
N ALA A 49 11.22 14.29 -32.45
CA ALA A 49 10.21 14.86 -31.54
C ALA A 49 9.16 15.77 -32.22
N ASP A 50 9.53 16.40 -33.34
CA ASP A 50 8.66 17.24 -34.17
C ASP A 50 8.02 16.47 -35.34
N GLY A 51 8.33 15.18 -35.47
CA GLY A 51 7.69 14.30 -36.45
C GLY A 51 6.19 14.21 -36.20
N ARG A 52 5.39 14.56 -37.20
CA ARG A 52 3.94 14.37 -37.14
C ARG A 52 3.68 12.86 -37.09
N PHE A 53 3.26 12.32 -35.95
CA PHE A 53 3.01 10.87 -35.79
C PHE A 53 1.93 10.33 -36.74
N THR A 54 1.21 11.20 -37.47
CA THR A 54 0.24 10.80 -38.50
C THR A 54 0.88 10.48 -39.86
N THR A 55 2.13 10.90 -40.15
CA THR A 55 2.78 10.68 -41.46
C THR A 55 3.55 9.35 -41.53
N HIS A 56 4.15 8.88 -40.44
CA HIS A 56 4.84 7.56 -40.44
C HIS A 56 3.89 6.36 -40.56
N ARG A 57 2.58 6.55 -40.37
CA ARG A 57 1.57 5.50 -40.60
C ARG A 57 1.23 5.28 -42.09
N ARG A 58 1.66 6.18 -43.00
CA ARG A 58 1.37 6.09 -44.44
C ARG A 58 2.42 5.36 -45.29
N GLN A 59 3.63 5.14 -44.78
CA GLN A 59 4.78 4.81 -45.62
C GLN A 59 5.29 3.39 -45.35
N GLY A 60 4.39 2.42 -45.50
CA GLY A 60 4.68 1.00 -45.36
C GLY A 60 3.93 0.17 -46.39
N SER A 61 3.97 0.57 -47.67
CA SER A 61 3.66 -0.28 -48.83
C SER A 61 4.00 0.53 -50.08
N LEU A 62 5.22 0.36 -50.59
CA LEU A 62 5.68 0.92 -51.88
C LEU A 62 5.49 -0.09 -53.02
N LEU A 63 4.72 -1.15 -52.78
CA LEU A 63 4.29 -2.17 -53.72
C LEU A 63 2.95 -2.67 -53.19
N ASP A 64 1.84 -2.09 -53.65
CA ASP A 64 0.65 -2.87 -54.05
C ASP A 64 -0.41 -1.93 -54.63
N GLY A 65 -0.71 -2.11 -55.91
CA GLY A 65 -1.79 -1.42 -56.59
C GLY A 65 -3.07 -2.24 -56.47
N THR A 66 -3.92 -1.94 -55.50
CA THR A 66 -5.37 -2.20 -55.55
C THR A 66 -6.08 -1.23 -54.60
N HIS A 67 -6.64 -0.18 -55.18
CA HIS A 67 -7.56 0.73 -54.52
C HIS A 67 -8.90 0.00 -54.37
N ASP A 68 -9.21 -0.52 -53.17
CA ASP A 68 -10.55 -0.37 -52.52
C ASP A 68 -10.76 -1.25 -51.27
N ALA A 69 -9.92 -2.24 -50.98
CA ALA A 69 -10.06 -3.07 -49.76
C ALA A 69 -9.35 -2.50 -48.49
N ARG A 70 -8.43 -1.54 -48.63
CA ARG A 70 -7.58 -1.04 -47.52
C ARG A 70 -8.18 0.06 -46.64
N LYS A 71 -9.43 0.50 -46.86
CA LYS A 71 -10.09 1.51 -46.00
C LYS A 71 -10.41 1.00 -44.58
N GLY A 72 -10.30 -0.31 -44.32
CA GLY A 72 -10.56 -0.94 -43.03
C GLY A 72 -9.43 -0.93 -41.99
N GLN A 73 -8.21 -0.49 -42.31
CA GLN A 73 -7.06 -0.58 -41.38
C GLN A 73 -6.81 0.67 -40.51
N ASN A 74 -7.62 1.73 -40.62
CA ASN A 74 -7.52 2.93 -39.78
C ASN A 74 -8.36 2.83 -38.48
N THR A 75 -8.20 1.76 -37.71
CA THR A 75 -9.21 1.32 -36.71
C THR A 75 -8.88 1.56 -35.24
N HIS A 76 -7.67 2.01 -34.90
CA HIS A 76 -7.22 2.20 -33.50
C HIS A 76 -7.40 3.62 -32.95
N LEU A 77 -7.96 4.56 -33.70
CA LEU A 77 -8.12 5.95 -33.22
C LEU A 77 -9.48 6.13 -32.53
N PRO A 78 -9.49 6.56 -31.24
CA PRO A 78 -10.75 6.86 -30.57
C PRO A 78 -11.43 8.07 -31.21
N GLY A 79 -12.75 8.18 -31.04
CA GLY A 79 -13.49 9.36 -31.48
C GLY A 79 -12.91 10.66 -30.92
N ARG A 80 -13.11 11.81 -31.59
CA ARG A 80 -12.54 13.10 -31.16
C ARG A 80 -12.94 13.47 -29.73
N PRO A 81 -12.03 13.97 -28.88
CA PRO A 81 -12.37 14.39 -27.52
C PRO A 81 -13.42 15.50 -27.53
N ARG A 82 -14.37 15.44 -26.59
CA ARG A 82 -15.40 16.48 -26.39
C ARG A 82 -14.85 17.58 -25.47
N ARG A 83 -15.40 18.80 -25.52
CA ARG A 83 -14.94 19.93 -24.68
C ARG A 83 -14.95 19.61 -23.17
N LEU A 84 -15.88 18.78 -22.71
CA LEU A 84 -16.01 18.37 -21.31
C LEU A 84 -15.10 17.20 -20.90
N SER A 85 -14.31 16.60 -21.79
CA SER A 85 -13.53 15.40 -21.44
C SER A 85 -12.42 15.67 -20.42
N LEU A 86 -11.81 16.87 -20.46
CA LEU A 86 -10.75 17.27 -19.53
C LEU A 86 -11.26 17.52 -18.10
N PRO A 87 -12.32 18.34 -17.86
CA PRO A 87 -12.84 18.52 -16.51
C PRO A 87 -13.43 17.23 -15.92
N ILE A 88 -14.09 16.40 -16.74
CA ILE A 88 -14.59 15.08 -16.30
C ILE A 88 -13.42 14.17 -15.90
N LEU A 89 -12.33 14.14 -16.67
CA LEU A 89 -11.14 13.36 -16.33
C LEU A 89 -10.55 13.77 -14.98
N VAL A 90 -10.39 15.07 -14.74
CA VAL A 90 -9.88 15.59 -13.46
C VAL A 90 -10.79 15.22 -12.30
N LEU A 91 -12.11 15.36 -12.48
CA LEU A 91 -13.09 14.95 -11.46
C LEU A 91 -12.99 13.45 -11.16
N CYS A 92 -12.88 12.60 -12.19
CA CYS A 92 -12.72 11.15 -12.01
C CYS A 92 -11.42 10.82 -11.25
N ILE A 93 -10.31 11.50 -11.54
CA ILE A 93 -9.04 11.32 -10.82
C ILE A 93 -9.19 11.67 -9.35
N VAL A 94 -9.81 12.81 -9.03
CA VAL A 94 -10.06 13.24 -7.63
C VAL A 94 -10.96 12.25 -6.90
N LEU A 95 -12.07 11.82 -7.52
CA LEU A 95 -12.96 10.81 -6.95
C LEU A 95 -12.25 9.47 -6.72
N ARG A 96 -11.42 9.03 -7.68
CA ARG A 96 -10.64 7.80 -7.55
C ARG A 96 -9.63 7.87 -6.41
N LEU A 97 -8.97 9.02 -6.23
CA LEU A 97 -8.09 9.25 -5.10
C LEU A 97 -8.85 9.20 -3.79
N GLU A 98 -9.98 9.89 -3.64
CA GLU A 98 -10.76 9.84 -2.40
C GLU A 98 -11.26 8.41 -2.08
N ILE A 99 -11.70 7.65 -3.09
CA ILE A 99 -12.03 6.23 -2.93
C ILE A 99 -10.81 5.42 -2.46
N PHE A 100 -9.64 5.63 -3.07
CA PHE A 100 -8.39 4.98 -2.65
C PHE A 100 -8.05 5.29 -1.19
N HIS A 101 -8.19 6.55 -0.76
CA HIS A 101 -7.96 6.95 0.63
C HIS A 101 -8.92 6.26 1.59
N ARG A 102 -10.20 6.16 1.22
CA ARG A 102 -11.20 5.45 2.03
C ARG A 102 -10.94 3.95 2.13
N VAL A 103 -10.55 3.32 1.03
CA VAL A 103 -10.21 1.88 1.02
C VAL A 103 -8.94 1.61 1.83
N ASN A 104 -7.92 2.47 1.75
CA ASN A 104 -6.70 2.30 2.56
C ASN A 104 -6.94 2.49 4.06
N TYR A 105 -7.89 3.34 4.45
CA TYR A 105 -8.29 3.44 5.85
C TYR A 105 -8.91 2.14 6.38
N GLN A 106 -9.53 1.34 5.51
CA GLN A 106 -10.15 0.05 5.82
C GLN A 106 -9.45 -1.11 5.10
N GLN A 107 -8.11 -1.13 5.16
CA GLN A 107 -7.29 -2.10 4.43
C GLN A 107 -7.58 -3.55 4.84
N GLN A 108 -8.01 -3.79 6.08
CA GLN A 108 -8.42 -5.11 6.60
C GLN A 108 -9.62 -5.72 5.86
N CYS A 109 -10.54 -4.89 5.35
CA CYS A 109 -11.73 -5.34 4.63
C CYS A 109 -11.55 -5.30 3.10
N ALA A 110 -10.40 -4.79 2.62
CA ALA A 110 -10.12 -4.65 1.20
C ALA A 110 -9.79 -6.01 0.56
N THR A 111 -10.29 -6.24 -0.65
CA THR A 111 -9.94 -7.42 -1.44
C THR A 111 -8.76 -7.10 -2.38
N PRO A 112 -7.57 -7.68 -2.16
CA PRO A 112 -6.45 -7.49 -3.07
C PRO A 112 -6.71 -8.18 -4.42
N GLY A 113 -6.15 -7.63 -5.49
CA GLY A 113 -6.18 -8.25 -6.82
C GLY A 113 -7.36 -7.87 -7.72
N LEU A 114 -8.34 -7.10 -7.24
CA LEU A 114 -9.52 -6.70 -8.05
C LEU A 114 -9.13 -5.94 -9.33
N GLU A 115 -8.01 -5.20 -9.28
CA GLU A 115 -7.47 -4.44 -10.41
C GLU A 115 -7.07 -5.31 -11.62
N SER A 116 -6.88 -6.62 -11.41
CA SER A 116 -6.56 -7.58 -12.50
C SER A 116 -7.67 -7.71 -13.54
N PHE A 117 -8.90 -7.29 -13.25
CA PHE A 117 -10.03 -7.31 -14.18
C PHE A 117 -10.14 -6.06 -15.06
N LEU A 118 -9.22 -5.09 -14.93
CA LEU A 118 -9.19 -3.88 -15.74
C LEU A 118 -9.11 -4.14 -17.27
N PRO A 119 -8.34 -5.13 -17.78
CA PRO A 119 -8.33 -5.49 -19.20
C PRO A 119 -9.71 -5.91 -19.74
N LEU A 120 -10.56 -6.56 -18.93
CA LEU A 120 -11.92 -6.93 -19.34
C LEU A 120 -12.79 -5.70 -19.61
N LEU A 121 -12.65 -4.65 -18.81
CA LEU A 121 -13.39 -3.41 -19.01
C LEU A 121 -12.97 -2.69 -20.31
N PHE A 122 -11.67 -2.71 -20.64
CA PHE A 122 -11.22 -2.17 -21.92
C PHE A 122 -11.70 -3.00 -23.11
N PHE A 123 -11.68 -4.33 -23.01
CA PHE A 123 -12.20 -5.19 -24.05
C PHE A 123 -13.71 -4.98 -24.26
N ALA A 124 -14.48 -4.87 -23.17
CA ALA A 124 -15.89 -4.50 -23.23
C ALA A 124 -16.09 -3.16 -23.95
N TYR A 125 -15.30 -2.14 -23.62
CA TYR A 125 -15.34 -0.85 -24.30
C TYR A 125 -15.02 -0.96 -25.82
N GLU A 126 -14.01 -1.73 -26.19
CA GLU A 126 -13.67 -2.00 -27.60
C GLU A 126 -14.83 -2.69 -28.35
N ILE A 127 -15.48 -3.67 -27.73
CA ILE A 127 -16.68 -4.33 -28.28
C ILE A 127 -17.81 -3.33 -28.48
N PHE A 128 -18.15 -2.52 -27.46
CA PHE A 128 -19.25 -1.57 -27.53
C PHE A 128 -19.02 -0.51 -28.62
N THR A 129 -17.78 -0.04 -28.78
CA THR A 129 -17.43 0.97 -29.78
C THR A 129 -17.26 0.40 -31.18
N SER A 130 -16.89 -0.87 -31.31
CA SER A 130 -16.64 -1.54 -32.60
C SER A 130 -17.74 -2.53 -33.02
N ARG A 131 -18.95 -2.46 -32.43
CA ARG A 131 -20.08 -3.39 -32.66
C ARG A 131 -20.39 -3.71 -34.13
N ARG A 132 -20.13 -2.80 -35.06
CA ARG A 132 -20.37 -3.00 -36.51
C ARG A 132 -19.35 -3.92 -37.21
N LYS A 133 -18.19 -4.20 -36.58
CA LYS A 133 -17.08 -4.98 -37.20
C LYS A 133 -17.17 -6.49 -36.96
N TRP A 134 -17.99 -6.93 -36.02
CA TRP A 134 -18.12 -8.34 -35.63
C TRP A 134 -19.28 -9.05 -36.34
N GLY A 135 -19.76 -8.51 -37.46
CA GLY A 135 -20.71 -9.17 -38.35
C GLY A 135 -20.04 -10.35 -39.07
N PHE A 136 -20.83 -11.30 -39.59
CA PHE A 136 -20.30 -12.42 -40.37
C PHE A 136 -19.48 -11.87 -41.55
N PRO A 137 -18.18 -12.20 -41.67
CA PRO A 137 -17.47 -11.97 -42.91
C PRO A 137 -18.22 -12.77 -43.99
N PRO A 138 -18.56 -12.14 -45.13
CA PRO A 138 -19.02 -12.92 -46.26
C PRO A 138 -17.91 -13.92 -46.62
N PRO A 139 -18.25 -15.18 -46.98
CA PRO A 139 -17.27 -16.15 -47.45
C PRO A 139 -16.46 -15.55 -48.62
N GLU A 140 -15.14 -15.81 -48.64
CA GLU A 140 -14.23 -15.27 -49.66
C GLU A 140 -14.63 -15.71 -51.08
N ASP A 141 -15.18 -16.92 -51.22
CA ASP A 141 -15.79 -17.42 -52.45
C ASP A 141 -17.08 -18.20 -52.13
N PRO A 142 -18.27 -17.61 -52.36
CA PRO A 142 -19.54 -18.29 -52.08
C PRO A 142 -19.81 -19.47 -53.02
N ASP A 143 -19.10 -19.53 -54.16
CA ASP A 143 -19.37 -20.46 -55.26
C ASP A 143 -18.26 -21.52 -55.47
N ASP A 144 -17.36 -21.74 -54.50
CA ASP A 144 -16.31 -22.77 -54.62
C ASP A 144 -16.90 -24.20 -54.55
N PRO A 145 -16.89 -24.97 -55.67
CA PRO A 145 -17.44 -26.32 -55.70
C PRO A 145 -16.56 -27.36 -54.99
N TRP A 146 -15.34 -27.01 -54.58
CA TRP A 146 -14.41 -27.89 -53.87
C TRP A 146 -14.38 -27.69 -52.35
N ARG A 147 -15.28 -26.84 -51.82
CA ARG A 147 -15.40 -26.58 -50.39
C ARG A 147 -15.73 -27.86 -49.62
N SER A 148 -14.88 -28.21 -48.67
CA SER A 148 -15.04 -29.40 -47.83
C SER A 148 -15.73 -29.06 -46.51
N CYS A 149 -16.32 -30.06 -45.85
CA CYS A 149 -16.88 -29.89 -44.49
C CYS A 149 -15.85 -29.45 -43.44
N PHE A 150 -14.55 -29.66 -43.71
CA PHE A 150 -13.46 -29.17 -42.86
C PHE A 150 -13.27 -27.65 -43.02
N ASP A 151 -13.49 -27.10 -44.20
CA ASP A 151 -13.42 -25.65 -44.44
C ASP A 151 -14.55 -24.93 -43.71
N ASP A 152 -15.75 -25.51 -43.67
CA ASP A 152 -16.88 -25.00 -42.87
C ASP A 152 -16.59 -25.03 -41.37
N LEU A 153 -15.92 -26.07 -40.89
CA LEU A 153 -15.50 -26.18 -39.49
C LEU A 153 -14.41 -25.17 -39.15
N VAL A 154 -13.44 -24.97 -40.04
CA VAL A 154 -12.38 -23.97 -39.89
C VAL A 154 -12.97 -22.56 -39.93
N ASP A 155 -13.92 -22.27 -40.81
CA ASP A 155 -14.66 -20.99 -40.86
C ASP A 155 -15.50 -20.75 -39.61
N TRP A 156 -16.06 -21.81 -39.03
CA TRP A 156 -16.76 -21.72 -37.76
C TRP A 156 -15.80 -21.36 -36.61
N PHE A 157 -14.63 -22.02 -36.54
CA PHE A 157 -13.61 -21.74 -35.51
C PHE A 157 -12.87 -20.41 -35.73
N SER A 158 -12.64 -20.02 -36.97
CA SER A 158 -12.02 -18.74 -37.35
C SER A 158 -13.03 -17.59 -37.37
N GLY A 159 -14.33 -17.91 -37.26
CA GLY A 159 -15.41 -16.96 -37.28
C GLY A 159 -15.28 -15.88 -36.20
N PRO A 160 -15.73 -14.63 -36.46
CA PRO A 160 -15.57 -13.53 -35.53
C PRO A 160 -16.20 -13.77 -34.15
N ARG A 161 -17.25 -14.60 -34.09
CA ARG A 161 -17.93 -14.96 -32.84
C ARG A 161 -17.06 -15.89 -31.99
N VAL A 162 -16.46 -16.92 -32.59
CA VAL A 162 -15.59 -17.84 -31.86
C VAL A 162 -14.33 -17.10 -31.42
N MET A 163 -13.72 -16.31 -32.29
CA MET A 163 -12.60 -15.43 -31.92
C MET A 163 -12.95 -14.47 -30.78
N LEU A 164 -14.14 -13.86 -30.81
CA LEU A 164 -14.62 -13.00 -29.73
C LEU A 164 -14.79 -13.76 -28.41
N THR A 165 -15.43 -14.94 -28.44
CA THR A 165 -15.61 -15.77 -27.23
C THR A 165 -14.29 -16.24 -26.67
N MET A 166 -13.33 -16.60 -27.53
CA MET A 166 -11.97 -17.00 -27.14
C MET A 166 -11.17 -15.81 -26.59
N ALA A 167 -11.35 -14.62 -27.15
CA ALA A 167 -10.74 -13.40 -26.63
C ALA A 167 -11.29 -13.05 -25.24
N VAL A 168 -12.62 -13.03 -25.04
CA VAL A 168 -13.24 -12.80 -23.72
C VAL A 168 -12.79 -13.88 -22.73
N SER A 169 -12.87 -15.15 -23.10
CA SER A 169 -12.52 -16.25 -22.20
C SER A 169 -11.05 -16.17 -21.80
N SER A 170 -10.14 -15.86 -22.72
CA SER A 170 -8.72 -15.68 -22.42
C SER A 170 -8.49 -14.61 -21.37
N LEU A 171 -9.13 -13.44 -21.53
CA LEU A 171 -9.06 -12.32 -20.58
C LEU A 171 -9.62 -12.70 -19.21
N VAL A 172 -10.78 -13.35 -19.17
CA VAL A 172 -11.38 -13.81 -17.91
C VAL A 172 -10.46 -14.79 -17.19
N VAL A 173 -9.90 -15.75 -17.92
CA VAL A 173 -9.06 -16.82 -17.35
C VAL A 173 -7.77 -16.25 -16.77
N PHE A 174 -6.97 -15.46 -17.53
CA PHE A 174 -5.71 -14.94 -16.97
C PHE A 174 -5.94 -13.87 -15.90
N SER A 175 -6.98 -13.03 -16.01
CA SER A 175 -7.33 -12.06 -14.97
C SER A 175 -7.73 -12.76 -13.68
N THR A 176 -8.54 -13.82 -13.77
CA THR A 176 -8.91 -14.64 -12.61
C THR A 176 -7.71 -15.35 -12.00
N GLY A 177 -6.81 -15.89 -12.82
CA GLY A 177 -5.52 -16.43 -12.34
C GLY A 177 -4.69 -15.39 -11.60
N THR A 178 -4.62 -14.17 -12.13
CA THR A 178 -3.90 -13.05 -11.49
C THR A 178 -4.57 -12.62 -10.18
N TYR A 179 -5.90 -12.56 -10.14
CA TYR A 179 -6.67 -12.31 -8.92
C TYR A 179 -6.37 -13.34 -7.83
N TYR A 180 -6.37 -14.64 -8.18
CA TYR A 180 -6.02 -15.69 -7.21
C TYR A 180 -4.56 -15.64 -6.77
N ALA A 181 -3.62 -15.32 -7.66
CA ALA A 181 -2.21 -15.19 -7.29
C ALA A 181 -1.95 -14.01 -6.34
N THR A 182 -2.63 -12.89 -6.57
CA THR A 182 -2.46 -11.66 -5.77
C THR A 182 -3.23 -11.67 -4.46
N SER A 183 -4.34 -12.41 -4.38
CA SER A 183 -5.20 -12.45 -3.19
C SER A 183 -4.68 -13.32 -2.04
N ARG A 184 -3.54 -13.99 -2.21
CA ARG A 184 -2.92 -14.87 -1.19
C ARG A 184 -2.29 -14.12 -0.02
N ILE A 185 -1.85 -12.88 -0.22
CA ILE A 185 -1.15 -12.12 0.83
C ILE A 185 -2.16 -11.20 1.52
N THR A 186 -2.38 -11.44 2.81
CA THR A 186 -3.12 -10.52 3.67
C THR A 186 -2.28 -9.27 3.92
N ARG A 187 -2.76 -8.10 3.50
CA ARG A 187 -2.03 -6.82 3.68
C ARG A 187 -2.09 -6.27 5.10
N SER A 188 -2.79 -6.94 6.02
CA SER A 188 -2.99 -6.49 7.40
C SER A 188 -3.06 -7.71 8.33
N THR A 189 -2.56 -7.54 9.55
CA THR A 189 -2.69 -8.50 10.66
C THR A 189 -4.03 -8.37 11.40
N TYR A 190 -4.80 -7.32 11.10
CA TYR A 190 -6.11 -7.09 11.69
C TYR A 190 -7.21 -7.79 10.89
N TYR A 191 -8.20 -8.33 11.60
CA TYR A 191 -9.38 -8.92 10.99
C TYR A 191 -10.44 -7.85 10.70
N CYS A 192 -11.20 -8.01 9.61
CA CYS A 192 -12.32 -7.14 9.29
C CYS A 192 -13.47 -7.40 10.28
N PHE A 193 -13.81 -6.41 11.11
CA PHE A 193 -14.86 -6.53 12.12
C PHE A 193 -16.20 -5.99 11.61
N GLU A 194 -17.13 -6.89 11.29
CA GLU A 194 -18.38 -6.57 10.57
C GLU A 194 -19.32 -5.58 11.29
N LEU A 195 -19.23 -5.46 12.63
CA LEU A 195 -20.09 -4.55 13.40
C LEU A 195 -19.71 -3.07 13.23
N LEU A 196 -18.43 -2.77 13.03
CA LEU A 196 -17.94 -1.39 12.81
C LEU A 196 -17.71 -1.11 11.33
N GLU A 197 -17.40 -2.14 10.54
CA GLU A 197 -16.93 -2.01 9.17
C GLU A 197 -17.64 -2.98 8.23
N SER A 198 -18.16 -2.48 7.11
CA SER A 198 -18.86 -3.32 6.14
C SER A 198 -17.95 -3.71 4.97
N LYS A 199 -17.60 -5.00 4.89
CA LYS A 199 -16.88 -5.59 3.75
C LYS A 199 -17.57 -5.31 2.41
N ARG A 200 -18.90 -5.32 2.37
CA ARG A 200 -19.69 -5.04 1.15
C ARG A 200 -19.49 -3.60 0.67
N SER A 201 -19.46 -2.64 1.59
CA SER A 201 -19.20 -1.23 1.26
C SER A 201 -17.79 -1.03 0.72
N THR A 202 -16.78 -1.63 1.37
CA THR A 202 -15.38 -1.57 0.89
C THR A 202 -15.25 -2.21 -0.49
N LEU A 203 -15.85 -3.38 -0.72
CA LEU A 203 -15.85 -4.03 -2.03
C LEU A 203 -16.55 -3.17 -3.10
N ALA A 204 -17.71 -2.57 -2.79
CA ALA A 204 -18.41 -1.68 -3.70
C ALA A 204 -17.55 -0.46 -4.08
N LEU A 205 -16.85 0.14 -3.11
CA LEU A 205 -15.89 1.22 -3.36
C LEU A 205 -14.73 0.77 -4.26
N GLN A 206 -14.19 -0.43 -4.05
CA GLN A 206 -13.15 -0.99 -4.91
C GLN A 206 -13.64 -1.23 -6.34
N CYS A 207 -14.86 -1.76 -6.52
CA CYS A 207 -15.48 -1.93 -7.84
C CYS A 207 -15.71 -0.58 -8.53
N MET A 208 -16.19 0.44 -7.80
CA MET A 208 -16.30 1.79 -8.34
C MET A 208 -14.94 2.37 -8.73
N GLY A 209 -13.90 2.13 -7.92
CA GLY A 209 -12.52 2.49 -8.23
C GLY A 209 -12.04 1.87 -9.54
N LEU A 210 -12.30 0.58 -9.76
CA LEU A 210 -11.94 -0.13 -10.98
C LEU A 210 -12.62 0.45 -12.23
N VAL A 211 -13.91 0.78 -12.13
CA VAL A 211 -14.65 1.44 -13.22
C VAL A 211 -14.10 2.84 -13.51
N LEU A 212 -13.77 3.60 -12.46
CA LEU A 212 -13.12 4.90 -12.61
C LEU A 212 -11.75 4.79 -13.27
N ASP A 213 -10.94 3.79 -12.93
CA ASP A 213 -9.63 3.56 -13.57
C ASP A 213 -9.79 3.32 -15.07
N ALA A 214 -10.78 2.51 -15.48
CA ALA A 214 -11.09 2.30 -16.89
C ALA A 214 -11.51 3.62 -17.58
N ILE A 215 -12.38 4.42 -16.96
CA ILE A 215 -12.83 5.71 -17.49
C ILE A 215 -11.66 6.70 -17.63
N ILE A 216 -10.82 6.80 -16.59
CA ILE A 216 -9.64 7.69 -16.55
C ILE A 216 -8.71 7.34 -17.70
N VAL A 217 -8.34 6.07 -17.86
CA VAL A 217 -7.42 5.64 -18.91
C VAL A 217 -8.02 5.85 -20.31
N ILE A 218 -9.31 5.55 -20.53
CA ILE A 218 -9.97 5.77 -21.82
C ILE A 218 -10.02 7.26 -22.18
N LEU A 219 -10.40 8.13 -21.24
CA LEU A 219 -10.45 9.58 -21.45
C LEU A 219 -9.06 10.16 -21.71
N LEU A 220 -8.06 9.72 -20.93
CA LEU A 220 -6.67 10.13 -21.07
C LEU A 220 -6.11 9.68 -22.43
N TRP A 221 -6.30 8.41 -22.81
CA TRP A 221 -5.94 7.89 -24.13
C TRP A 221 -6.60 8.68 -25.26
N ARG A 222 -7.89 9.01 -25.15
CA ARG A 222 -8.60 9.80 -26.15
C ARG A 222 -8.05 11.21 -26.32
N LEU A 223 -7.65 11.87 -25.23
CA LEU A 223 -7.00 13.18 -25.27
C LEU A 223 -5.61 13.11 -25.92
N LEU A 224 -4.82 12.11 -25.53
CA LEU A 224 -3.43 11.94 -25.98
C LEU A 224 -3.33 11.42 -27.41
N ALA A 225 -4.22 10.52 -27.85
CA ALA A 225 -4.22 9.99 -29.21
C ALA A 225 -4.45 11.08 -30.27
N TRP A 226 -5.19 12.14 -29.92
CA TRP A 226 -5.45 13.30 -30.79
C TRP A 226 -4.37 14.39 -30.72
N SER A 227 -3.38 14.25 -29.83
CA SER A 227 -2.25 15.17 -29.75
C SER A 227 -1.20 14.85 -30.82
N ARG A 228 -0.78 15.90 -31.56
CA ARG A 228 -0.03 15.76 -32.82
C ARG A 228 1.47 15.49 -32.65
N THR A 229 2.07 15.95 -31.54
CA THR A 229 3.52 15.89 -31.28
C THR A 229 3.79 15.34 -29.88
N ALA A 230 4.98 14.77 -29.67
CA ALA A 230 5.42 14.25 -28.38
C ALA A 230 5.36 15.34 -27.31
N LYS A 231 5.85 16.53 -27.67
CA LYS A 231 5.77 17.75 -26.87
C LYS A 231 4.33 18.05 -26.42
N LEU A 232 3.36 18.00 -27.33
CA LEU A 232 1.96 18.27 -26.99
C LEU A 232 1.40 17.18 -26.08
N ARG A 233 1.74 15.89 -26.29
CA ARG A 233 1.34 14.78 -25.42
C ARG A 233 1.78 15.02 -23.97
N LEU A 234 3.06 15.34 -23.78
CA LEU A 234 3.62 15.60 -22.45
C LEU A 234 3.02 16.85 -21.80
N ARG A 235 2.77 17.91 -22.57
CA ARG A 235 2.06 19.10 -22.06
C ARG A 235 0.65 18.75 -21.62
N THR A 236 -0.10 18.00 -22.42
CA THR A 236 -1.46 17.58 -22.03
C THR A 236 -1.45 16.70 -20.78
N LEU A 237 -0.50 15.77 -20.66
CA LEU A 237 -0.33 14.96 -19.46
C LEU A 237 0.02 15.83 -18.23
N GLY A 238 0.97 16.75 -18.38
CA GLY A 238 1.34 17.73 -17.37
C GLY A 238 0.16 18.58 -16.93
N THR A 239 -0.65 19.11 -17.86
CA THR A 239 -1.86 19.90 -17.53
C THR A 239 -2.87 19.10 -16.70
N VAL A 240 -3.09 17.82 -17.05
CA VAL A 240 -4.02 16.95 -16.31
C VAL A 240 -3.52 16.71 -14.89
N LEU A 241 -2.23 16.42 -14.71
CA LEU A 241 -1.63 16.21 -13.39
C LEU A 241 -1.67 17.47 -12.53
N THR A 242 -1.29 18.63 -13.09
CA THR A 242 -1.32 19.90 -12.34
C THR A 242 -2.73 20.34 -11.98
N LEU A 243 -3.71 20.14 -12.87
CA LEU A 243 -5.10 20.50 -12.59
C LEU A 243 -5.71 19.56 -11.54
N SER A 244 -5.39 18.26 -11.60
CA SER A 244 -5.79 17.29 -10.58
C SER A 244 -5.17 17.61 -9.22
N SER A 245 -3.91 18.04 -9.20
CA SER A 245 -3.24 18.54 -7.98
C SER A 245 -3.98 19.75 -7.37
N ILE A 246 -4.32 20.76 -8.17
CA ILE A 246 -5.07 21.94 -7.69
C ILE A 246 -6.42 21.52 -7.10
N SER A 247 -7.15 20.62 -7.78
CA SER A 247 -8.42 20.10 -7.26
C SER A 247 -8.26 19.32 -5.95
N MET A 248 -7.21 18.51 -5.80
CA MET A 248 -6.92 17.80 -4.54
C MET A 248 -6.55 18.75 -3.41
N SER A 249 -5.83 19.84 -3.70
CA SER A 249 -5.54 20.89 -2.72
C SER A 249 -6.82 21.53 -2.17
N LEU A 250 -7.80 21.81 -3.04
CA LEU A 250 -9.11 22.32 -2.61
C LEU A 250 -9.86 21.34 -1.70
N VAL A 251 -9.84 20.04 -2.01
CA VAL A 251 -10.45 18.99 -1.17
C VAL A 251 -9.74 18.91 0.19
N TRP A 252 -8.40 18.98 0.19
CA TRP A 252 -7.60 18.94 1.41
C TRP A 252 -7.91 20.15 2.32
N VAL A 253 -7.85 21.37 1.78
CA VAL A 253 -8.18 22.60 2.52
C VAL A 253 -9.62 22.56 3.03
N GLY A 254 -10.59 22.23 2.16
CA GLY A 254 -12.00 22.13 2.54
C GLY A 254 -12.21 21.15 3.68
N SER A 255 -11.61 19.96 3.60
CA SER A 255 -11.75 18.93 4.65
C SER A 255 -11.17 19.34 6.00
N ARG A 256 -10.14 20.20 6.03
CA ARG A 256 -9.59 20.76 7.27
C ARG A 256 -10.48 21.84 7.85
N LEU A 257 -11.00 22.74 7.00
CA LEU A 257 -11.94 23.78 7.42
C LEU A 257 -13.17 23.15 8.09
N PHE A 258 -13.72 22.07 7.51
CA PHE A 258 -14.85 21.34 8.10
C PHE A 258 -14.54 20.64 9.44
N ARG A 259 -13.28 20.27 9.71
CA ARG A 259 -12.87 19.58 10.95
C ARG A 259 -12.48 20.52 12.09
N GLY A 260 -12.47 21.84 11.87
CA GLY A 260 -12.17 22.83 12.91
C GLY A 260 -10.72 22.82 13.42
N SER A 261 -9.80 22.13 12.74
CA SER A 261 -8.38 22.10 13.13
C SER A 261 -7.63 23.31 12.56
N SER A 262 -7.34 24.31 13.39
CA SER A 262 -6.58 25.52 13.02
C SER A 262 -5.05 25.35 13.13
N VAL A 263 -4.57 24.25 13.72
CA VAL A 263 -3.13 24.03 13.95
C VAL A 263 -2.49 23.34 12.74
N LEU A 264 -1.66 24.08 12.02
CA LEU A 264 -0.93 23.62 10.84
C LEU A 264 0.42 23.00 11.21
N HIS A 265 0.44 21.96 12.04
CA HIS A 265 1.64 21.15 12.20
C HIS A 265 1.71 20.12 11.06
N ALA A 266 2.05 20.58 9.85
CA ALA A 266 2.66 19.69 8.88
C ALA A 266 4.11 19.49 9.33
N GLY A 267 4.36 18.47 10.14
CA GLY A 267 5.73 18.06 10.46
C GLY A 267 6.44 17.67 9.17
N PHE A 268 7.08 18.63 8.50
CA PHE A 268 7.78 18.38 7.25
C PHE A 268 9.15 17.80 7.58
N GLY A 269 9.16 16.50 7.90
CA GLY A 269 10.40 15.77 8.11
C GLY A 269 11.22 15.71 6.81
N PHE A 270 12.55 15.79 6.92
CA PHE A 270 13.45 15.68 5.77
C PHE A 270 13.21 14.38 4.97
N LEU A 271 12.94 13.26 5.67
CA LEU A 271 12.59 11.97 5.08
C LEU A 271 11.31 12.04 4.24
N TYR A 272 10.24 12.65 4.78
CA TYR A 272 8.98 12.85 4.08
C TYR A 272 9.15 13.67 2.79
N GLY A 273 9.96 14.74 2.84
CA GLY A 273 10.26 15.55 1.66
C GLY A 273 11.05 14.79 0.58
N PHE A 274 12.02 13.96 0.99
CA PHE A 274 12.80 13.12 0.08
C PHE A 274 11.93 12.06 -0.62
N ASP A 275 11.09 11.36 0.15
CA ASP A 275 10.15 10.34 -0.38
C ASP A 275 9.24 10.93 -1.45
N ILE A 276 8.69 12.15 -1.22
CA ILE A 276 7.86 12.86 -2.20
C ILE A 276 8.61 13.09 -3.51
N ILE A 277 9.86 13.54 -3.45
CA ILE A 277 10.65 13.85 -4.65
C ILE A 277 10.89 12.57 -5.45
N VAL A 278 11.37 11.51 -4.79
CA VAL A 278 11.69 10.25 -5.46
C VAL A 278 10.44 9.62 -6.06
N ASP A 279 9.33 9.57 -5.31
CA ASP A 279 8.07 9.01 -5.79
C ASP A 279 7.46 9.84 -6.91
N SER A 280 7.59 11.19 -6.88
CA SER A 280 7.09 12.04 -7.96
C SER A 280 7.86 11.84 -9.27
N VAL A 281 9.17 11.62 -9.22
CA VAL A 281 10.01 11.33 -10.39
C VAL A 281 9.71 9.93 -10.92
N ALA A 282 9.60 8.93 -10.03
CA ALA A 282 9.22 7.56 -10.40
C ALA A 282 7.83 7.53 -11.06
N PHE A 283 6.86 8.23 -10.47
CA PHE A 283 5.50 8.34 -10.99
C PHE A 283 5.46 9.06 -12.35
N ALA A 284 6.19 10.17 -12.51
CA ALA A 284 6.29 10.86 -13.80
C ALA A 284 6.89 9.96 -14.89
N ALA A 285 7.98 9.24 -14.59
CA ALA A 285 8.60 8.31 -15.52
C ALA A 285 7.64 7.18 -15.92
N LEU A 286 6.87 6.65 -14.96
CA LEU A 286 5.84 5.65 -15.21
C LEU A 286 4.74 6.20 -16.11
N MET A 287 4.17 7.37 -15.80
CA MET A 287 3.09 7.99 -16.56
C MET A 287 3.50 8.36 -17.99
N ILE A 288 4.71 8.91 -18.18
CA ILE A 288 5.25 9.24 -19.50
C ILE A 288 5.39 7.95 -20.32
N SER A 289 6.05 6.93 -19.77
CA SER A 289 6.28 5.68 -20.50
C SER A 289 4.99 4.91 -20.82
N ALA A 290 4.05 4.84 -19.88
CA ALA A 290 2.74 4.23 -20.10
C ALA A 290 1.92 4.98 -21.16
N THR A 291 1.98 6.32 -21.15
CA THR A 291 1.29 7.17 -22.13
C THR A 291 1.73 6.87 -23.56
N PHE A 292 3.04 6.77 -23.80
CA PHE A 292 3.54 6.44 -25.14
C PHE A 292 3.11 5.04 -25.58
N TRP A 293 3.21 4.05 -24.69
CA TRP A 293 2.85 2.67 -25.00
C TRP A 293 1.35 2.51 -25.32
N VAL A 294 0.47 3.15 -24.54
CA VAL A 294 -0.99 3.16 -24.77
C VAL A 294 -1.35 3.89 -26.07
N CYS A 295 -0.63 4.96 -26.42
CA CYS A 295 -0.88 5.71 -27.66
C CYS A 295 -0.41 4.97 -28.92
N GLU A 296 0.61 4.13 -28.82
CA GLU A 296 1.14 3.34 -29.94
C GLU A 296 0.26 2.13 -30.26
N THR A 297 -0.28 1.50 -29.22
CA THR A 297 -1.07 0.26 -29.33
C THR A 297 -2.56 0.52 -29.10
N SER A 298 -3.10 0.10 -27.95
CA SER A 298 -4.41 0.46 -27.40
C SER A 298 -4.29 0.39 -25.87
N PRO A 299 -5.27 0.83 -25.06
CA PRO A 299 -5.19 0.65 -23.61
C PRO A 299 -5.29 -0.82 -23.16
N LEU A 300 -5.86 -1.71 -23.99
CA LEU A 300 -6.03 -3.13 -23.68
C LEU A 300 -4.70 -3.89 -23.63
N THR A 301 -3.84 -3.72 -24.63
CA THR A 301 -2.56 -4.44 -24.72
C THR A 301 -1.59 -4.20 -23.56
N PRO A 302 -1.26 -2.96 -23.14
CA PRO A 302 -0.36 -2.72 -22.02
C PRO A 302 -0.98 -3.16 -20.70
N SER A 303 -2.29 -2.98 -20.49
CA SER A 303 -2.95 -3.42 -19.25
C SER A 303 -2.97 -4.95 -19.13
N ALA A 304 -3.24 -5.68 -20.21
CA ALA A 304 -3.17 -7.14 -20.24
C ALA A 304 -1.74 -7.64 -19.98
N ILE A 305 -0.73 -7.04 -20.62
CA ILE A 305 0.67 -7.42 -20.42
C ILE A 305 1.12 -7.14 -18.98
N ILE A 306 0.79 -5.98 -18.40
CA ILE A 306 1.13 -5.67 -17.01
C ILE A 306 0.44 -6.66 -16.05
N THR A 307 -0.85 -6.94 -16.26
CA THR A 307 -1.62 -7.91 -15.45
C THR A 307 -0.95 -9.28 -15.50
N PHE A 308 -0.56 -9.74 -16.68
CA PHE A 308 0.19 -10.98 -16.87
C PHE A 308 1.54 -11.01 -16.14
N LEU A 309 2.36 -9.97 -16.27
CA LEU A 309 3.68 -9.91 -15.63
C LEU A 309 3.55 -9.94 -14.11
N VAL A 310 2.64 -9.14 -13.55
CA VAL A 310 2.38 -9.09 -12.11
C VAL A 310 1.82 -10.42 -11.61
N GLY A 311 0.85 -10.99 -12.33
CA GLY A 311 0.27 -12.29 -12.01
C GLY A 311 1.31 -13.39 -12.01
N THR A 312 2.15 -13.47 -13.04
CA THR A 312 3.22 -14.48 -13.15
C THR A 312 4.25 -14.31 -12.04
N ALA A 313 4.69 -13.08 -11.77
CA ALA A 313 5.64 -12.80 -10.70
C ALA A 313 5.10 -13.21 -9.32
N LYS A 314 3.83 -12.89 -9.02
CA LYS A 314 3.18 -13.27 -7.75
C LYS A 314 2.91 -14.76 -7.67
N ALA A 315 2.48 -15.40 -8.75
CA ALA A 315 2.29 -16.84 -8.80
C ALA A 315 3.62 -17.59 -8.55
N CYS A 316 4.71 -17.19 -9.22
CA CYS A 316 6.02 -17.75 -8.96
C CYS A 316 6.47 -17.52 -7.51
N HIS A 317 6.27 -16.33 -6.96
CA HIS A 317 6.63 -16.05 -5.56
C HIS A 317 5.89 -16.96 -4.57
N ASN A 318 4.58 -17.15 -4.76
CA ASN A 318 3.80 -18.05 -3.91
C ASN A 318 4.25 -19.52 -4.04
N ILE A 319 4.55 -19.96 -5.27
CA ILE A 319 5.06 -21.32 -5.54
C ILE A 319 6.42 -21.55 -4.90
N PHE A 320 7.33 -20.56 -4.94
CA PHE A 320 8.65 -20.69 -4.30
C PHE A 320 8.56 -20.74 -2.77
N ASN A 321 7.54 -20.11 -2.18
CA ASN A 321 7.25 -20.17 -0.75
C ASN A 321 6.32 -21.35 -0.39
N TYR A 322 6.11 -22.30 -1.30
CA TYR A 322 5.30 -23.48 -1.04
C TYR A 322 5.79 -24.24 0.20
N GLY A 323 4.85 -24.63 1.05
CA GLY A 323 5.14 -25.29 2.32
C GLY A 323 5.20 -24.35 3.51
N ASP A 324 5.15 -23.03 3.31
CA ASP A 324 4.92 -22.08 4.40
C ASP A 324 3.49 -22.16 4.96
N TYR A 325 3.24 -21.58 6.14
CA TYR A 325 1.91 -21.58 6.79
C TYR A 325 0.82 -20.90 5.96
N LEU A 326 1.20 -19.99 5.05
CA LEU A 326 0.29 -19.32 4.12
C LEU A 326 0.01 -20.13 2.85
N HIS A 327 0.83 -21.13 2.51
CA HIS A 327 0.78 -21.86 1.24
C HIS A 327 0.73 -23.39 1.45
N PRO A 328 -0.28 -23.92 2.17
CA PRO A 328 -0.30 -25.32 2.59
C PRO A 328 -0.67 -26.30 1.47
N THR A 329 -1.34 -25.86 0.41
CA THR A 329 -2.05 -26.74 -0.54
C THR A 329 -1.52 -26.61 -1.97
N ARG A 330 -1.08 -27.73 -2.55
CA ARG A 330 -0.45 -27.76 -3.89
C ARG A 330 -1.34 -27.19 -5.00
N LEU A 331 -2.60 -27.65 -5.04
CA LEU A 331 -3.52 -27.31 -6.12
C LEU A 331 -3.83 -25.82 -6.17
N HIS A 332 -3.97 -25.20 -5.00
CA HIS A 332 -4.28 -23.79 -4.84
C HIS A 332 -3.12 -22.86 -5.22
N GLU A 333 -1.87 -23.32 -5.12
CA GLU A 333 -0.69 -22.55 -5.55
C GLU A 333 -0.38 -22.71 -7.04
N ILE A 334 -0.63 -23.89 -7.60
CA ILE A 334 -0.35 -24.18 -9.02
C ILE A 334 -1.42 -23.59 -9.94
N THR A 335 -2.71 -23.69 -9.58
CA THR A 335 -3.85 -23.30 -10.43
C THR A 335 -3.75 -21.88 -11.01
N PRO A 336 -3.36 -20.84 -10.23
CA PRO A 336 -3.21 -19.49 -10.76
C PRO A 336 -2.24 -19.38 -11.93
N LEU A 337 -1.10 -20.07 -11.86
CA LEU A 337 -0.09 -20.04 -12.92
C LEU A 337 -0.59 -20.73 -14.20
N TYR A 338 -1.33 -21.82 -14.07
CA TYR A 338 -1.98 -22.49 -15.21
C TYR A 338 -2.97 -21.57 -15.91
N PHE A 339 -3.84 -20.90 -15.15
CA PHE A 339 -4.80 -19.95 -15.72
C PHE A 339 -4.10 -18.78 -16.41
N ILE A 340 -3.06 -18.22 -15.79
CA ILE A 340 -2.29 -17.12 -16.39
C ILE A 340 -1.62 -17.57 -17.69
N ALA A 341 -0.91 -18.71 -17.69
CA ALA A 341 -0.21 -19.21 -18.85
C ALA A 341 -1.16 -19.55 -20.01
N PHE A 342 -2.24 -20.31 -19.73
CA PHE A 342 -3.21 -20.70 -20.73
C PHE A 342 -3.96 -19.50 -21.32
N GLY A 343 -4.45 -18.59 -20.47
CA GLY A 343 -5.13 -17.39 -20.91
C GLY A 343 -4.23 -16.48 -21.75
N MET A 344 -2.95 -16.34 -21.40
CA MET A 344 -2.03 -15.48 -22.15
C MET A 344 -1.58 -16.06 -23.49
N ILE A 345 -1.46 -17.39 -23.58
CA ILE A 345 -1.22 -18.06 -24.87
C ILE A 345 -2.39 -17.76 -25.80
N ILE A 346 -3.63 -18.03 -25.38
CA ILE A 346 -4.83 -17.77 -26.20
C ILE A 346 -4.93 -16.28 -26.56
N PHE A 347 -4.74 -15.38 -25.60
CA PHE A 347 -4.80 -13.93 -25.81
C PHE A 347 -3.83 -13.45 -26.90
N THR A 348 -2.61 -14.01 -26.94
CA THR A 348 -1.59 -13.65 -27.93
C THR A 348 -2.03 -14.06 -29.35
N TYR A 349 -2.69 -15.20 -29.50
CA TYR A 349 -3.23 -15.67 -30.78
C TYR A 349 -4.49 -14.90 -31.22
N THR A 350 -5.43 -14.65 -30.31
CA THR A 350 -6.70 -13.96 -30.64
C THR A 350 -6.50 -12.49 -30.98
N HIS A 351 -5.53 -11.82 -30.33
CA HIS A 351 -5.20 -10.42 -30.60
C HIS A 351 -4.06 -10.21 -31.61
N GLY A 352 -3.54 -11.28 -32.22
CA GLY A 352 -2.50 -11.21 -33.25
C GLY A 352 -1.16 -10.61 -32.77
N ILE A 353 -0.85 -10.71 -31.47
CA ILE A 353 0.36 -10.14 -30.88
C ILE A 353 1.56 -11.02 -31.26
N GLN A 354 2.51 -10.47 -32.02
CA GLN A 354 3.65 -11.25 -32.52
C GLN A 354 4.82 -11.34 -31.52
N SER A 355 4.95 -10.36 -30.63
CA SER A 355 5.99 -10.34 -29.61
C SER A 355 5.54 -9.57 -28.36
N VAL A 356 5.95 -10.04 -27.19
CA VAL A 356 5.76 -9.38 -25.89
C VAL A 356 7.13 -9.09 -25.30
N ILE A 357 7.45 -7.83 -25.04
CA ILE A 357 8.75 -7.40 -24.45
C ILE A 357 9.92 -8.05 -25.20
N PHE A 358 9.93 -7.89 -26.53
CA PHE A 358 10.96 -8.43 -27.45
C PHE A 358 10.99 -9.96 -27.62
N ILE A 359 10.22 -10.73 -26.83
CA ILE A 359 10.12 -12.19 -26.97
C ILE A 359 9.06 -12.51 -28.04
N ARG A 360 9.45 -13.24 -29.08
CA ARG A 360 8.52 -13.73 -30.12
C ARG A 360 7.48 -14.68 -29.53
N ARG A 361 6.25 -14.66 -30.06
CA ARG A 361 5.11 -15.45 -29.53
C ARG A 361 5.42 -16.93 -29.27
N PHE A 362 6.16 -17.58 -30.18
CA PHE A 362 6.48 -19.01 -30.06
C PHE A 362 7.46 -19.29 -28.91
N VAL A 363 8.43 -18.39 -28.71
CA VAL A 363 9.38 -18.48 -27.59
C VAL A 363 8.65 -18.20 -26.28
N LEU A 364 7.75 -17.21 -26.25
CA LEU A 364 6.92 -16.92 -25.06
C LEU A 364 6.07 -18.14 -24.67
N MET A 365 5.43 -18.79 -25.65
CA MET A 365 4.65 -20.00 -25.42
C MET A 365 5.52 -21.13 -24.84
N ALA A 366 6.68 -21.39 -25.43
CA ALA A 366 7.61 -22.39 -24.92
C ALA A 366 8.09 -22.08 -23.49
N LEU A 367 8.39 -20.80 -23.19
CA LEU A 367 8.77 -20.36 -21.85
C LEU A 367 7.64 -20.53 -20.83
N LEU A 368 6.40 -20.21 -21.19
CA LEU A 368 5.23 -20.37 -20.31
C LEU A 368 4.94 -21.84 -20.02
N VAL A 369 4.99 -22.70 -21.04
CA VAL A 369 4.83 -24.15 -20.87
C VAL A 369 5.97 -24.70 -20.00
N GLY A 370 7.21 -24.30 -20.27
CA GLY A 370 8.37 -24.67 -19.46
C GLY A 370 8.26 -24.22 -18.00
N LEU A 371 7.74 -23.00 -17.76
CA LEU A 371 7.52 -22.47 -16.42
C LEU A 371 6.44 -23.26 -15.67
N VAL A 372 5.32 -23.56 -16.33
CA VAL A 372 4.23 -24.39 -15.76
C VAL A 372 4.75 -25.79 -15.43
N VAL A 373 5.42 -26.46 -16.38
CA VAL A 373 5.98 -27.80 -16.14
C VAL A 373 7.04 -27.77 -15.04
N GLY A 374 7.98 -26.83 -15.08
CA GLY A 374 9.04 -26.71 -14.08
C GLY A 374 8.50 -26.47 -12.67
N THR A 375 7.53 -25.58 -12.52
CA THR A 375 6.90 -25.31 -11.21
C THR A 375 6.05 -26.49 -10.71
N THR A 376 5.41 -27.25 -11.60
CA THR A 376 4.68 -28.47 -11.20
C THR A 376 5.62 -29.55 -10.69
N VAL A 377 6.77 -29.75 -11.35
CA VAL A 377 7.80 -30.68 -10.88
C VAL A 377 8.40 -30.22 -9.56
N PHE A 378 8.64 -28.91 -9.40
CA PHE A 378 9.13 -28.33 -8.15
C PHE A 378 8.18 -28.62 -6.99
N ILE A 379 6.89 -28.27 -7.10
CA ILE A 379 5.91 -28.52 -6.02
C ILE A 379 5.69 -30.02 -5.79
N ALA A 380 5.75 -30.85 -6.82
CA ALA A 380 5.62 -32.30 -6.68
C ALA A 380 6.77 -32.92 -5.87
N LYS A 381 7.99 -32.36 -5.98
CA LYS A 381 9.18 -32.82 -5.25
C LYS A 381 9.38 -32.14 -3.89
N SER A 382 8.83 -30.94 -3.70
CA SER A 382 8.98 -30.21 -2.45
C SER A 382 8.05 -30.78 -1.37
N ASP A 383 8.61 -31.10 -0.21
CA ASP A 383 7.84 -31.49 0.96
C ASP A 383 7.32 -30.24 1.71
N PRO A 384 6.03 -30.23 2.14
CA PRO A 384 5.49 -29.11 2.89
C PRO A 384 6.21 -28.97 4.25
N GLN A 385 6.81 -27.80 4.49
CA GLN A 385 7.51 -27.49 5.74
C GLN A 385 6.57 -27.13 6.89
N THR A 386 5.27 -26.97 6.59
CA THR A 386 4.20 -26.41 7.43
C THR A 386 4.07 -27.09 8.80
N PHE A 387 4.55 -28.33 8.91
CA PHE A 387 4.43 -29.15 10.10
C PHE A 387 5.76 -29.55 10.75
N LYS A 388 6.91 -29.04 10.29
CA LYS A 388 8.18 -29.33 11.00
C LYS A 388 8.32 -28.55 12.31
N ARG A 389 7.83 -27.32 12.37
CA ARG A 389 7.87 -26.47 13.58
C ARG A 389 6.83 -25.34 13.47
N HIS A 390 5.91 -25.27 14.44
CA HIS A 390 4.88 -24.24 14.45
C HIS A 390 5.47 -22.84 14.76
N PRO A 391 5.08 -21.75 14.08
CA PRO A 391 5.65 -20.41 14.31
C PRO A 391 5.53 -19.90 15.76
N VAL A 392 4.48 -20.31 16.47
CA VAL A 392 4.34 -20.01 17.92
C VAL A 392 5.53 -20.55 18.72
N ASN A 393 6.12 -21.67 18.32
CA ASN A 393 7.31 -22.20 18.99
C ASN A 393 8.51 -21.26 18.84
N ASP A 394 8.64 -20.58 17.69
CA ASP A 394 9.68 -19.58 17.49
C ASP A 394 9.40 -18.31 18.29
N PHE A 395 8.14 -17.89 18.40
CA PHE A 395 7.77 -16.77 19.26
C PHE A 395 8.03 -17.08 20.74
N ILE A 396 7.65 -18.26 21.21
CA ILE A 396 7.94 -18.72 22.59
C ILE A 396 9.45 -18.81 22.81
N TYR A 397 10.20 -19.42 21.89
CA TYR A 397 11.66 -19.52 21.99
C TYR A 397 12.34 -18.15 22.08
N ARG A 398 11.95 -17.20 21.23
CA ARG A 398 12.47 -15.83 21.25
C ARG A 398 12.07 -15.08 22.51
N ALA A 399 10.85 -15.29 23.00
CA ALA A 399 10.37 -14.71 24.25
C ALA A 399 11.17 -15.24 25.45
N ASN A 400 11.40 -16.55 25.51
CA ASN A 400 12.23 -17.18 26.56
C ASN A 400 13.65 -16.63 26.54
N ILE A 401 14.32 -16.55 25.38
CA ILE A 401 15.67 -15.96 25.29
C ILE A 401 15.67 -14.50 25.78
N ARG A 402 14.66 -13.71 25.40
CA ARG A 402 14.57 -12.31 25.82
C ARG A 402 14.36 -12.21 27.34
N GLN A 403 13.51 -13.07 27.89
CA GLN A 403 13.27 -13.16 29.32
C GLN A 403 14.53 -13.58 30.07
N ASP A 404 15.24 -14.62 29.61
CA ASP A 404 16.46 -15.12 30.23
C ASP A 404 17.55 -14.04 30.24
N ARG A 405 17.74 -13.32 29.12
CA ARG A 405 18.67 -12.20 29.05
C ARG A 405 18.29 -11.08 30.01
N TRP A 406 17.01 -10.70 30.03
CA TRP A 406 16.52 -9.66 30.93
C TRP A 406 16.70 -10.06 32.41
N MET A 407 16.43 -11.33 32.74
CA MET A 407 16.63 -11.88 34.08
C MET A 407 18.11 -11.89 34.50
N GLN A 408 19.02 -12.23 33.58
CA GLN A 408 20.46 -12.12 33.83
C GLN A 408 20.86 -10.68 34.14
N GLU A 409 20.42 -9.73 33.32
CA GLU A 409 20.70 -8.30 33.54
C GLU A 409 20.14 -7.81 34.88
N ALA A 410 18.91 -8.21 35.22
CA ALA A 410 18.20 -7.81 36.44
C ALA A 410 18.79 -8.37 37.74
N SER A 411 19.53 -9.48 37.66
CA SER A 411 20.15 -10.16 38.81
C SER A 411 21.65 -9.88 38.98
N THR A 412 22.27 -9.13 38.07
CA THR A 412 23.72 -8.84 38.07
C THR A 412 24.19 -8.13 39.36
N SER A 413 23.32 -7.39 40.04
CA SER A 413 23.65 -6.54 41.19
C SER A 413 23.78 -7.30 42.53
N GLY A 414 24.52 -8.42 42.52
CA GLY A 414 24.64 -9.34 43.68
C GLY A 414 25.50 -8.86 44.86
N SER A 415 26.11 -7.67 44.79
CA SER A 415 26.73 -7.02 45.96
C SER A 415 26.61 -5.50 45.87
N LEU A 416 26.67 -4.81 47.01
CA LEU A 416 26.55 -3.34 47.07
C LEU A 416 27.54 -2.59 46.14
N PRO A 417 28.84 -2.94 46.05
CA PRO A 417 29.76 -2.27 45.12
C PRO A 417 29.40 -2.51 43.64
N ILE A 418 28.92 -3.71 43.31
CA ILE A 418 28.47 -4.04 41.94
C ILE A 418 27.19 -3.26 41.62
N ALA A 419 26.23 -3.23 42.53
CA ALA A 419 24.99 -2.47 42.39
C ALA A 419 25.27 -0.98 42.18
N HIS A 420 26.23 -0.40 42.91
CA HIS A 420 26.66 0.98 42.72
C HIS A 420 27.21 1.22 41.30
N LYS A 421 28.08 0.32 40.82
CA LYS A 421 28.66 0.42 39.46
C LYS A 421 27.57 0.31 38.39
N ILE A 422 26.69 -0.67 38.50
CA ILE A 422 25.59 -0.89 37.55
C ILE A 422 24.61 0.28 37.55
N TYR A 423 24.29 0.84 38.72
CA TYR A 423 23.47 2.03 38.82
C TYR A 423 24.06 3.17 37.98
N LYS A 424 25.36 3.44 38.11
CA LYS A 424 26.06 4.46 37.31
C LYS A 424 26.00 4.16 35.82
N GLU A 425 26.26 2.93 35.42
CA GLU A 425 26.21 2.53 34.00
C GLU A 425 24.82 2.75 33.39
N ARG A 426 23.75 2.48 34.14
CA ARG A 426 22.36 2.65 33.67
C ARG A 426 21.88 4.09 33.67
N HIS A 427 22.35 4.90 34.62
CA HIS A 427 21.84 6.25 34.87
C HIS A 427 22.79 7.34 34.36
N GLU A 428 23.54 7.08 33.28
CA GLU A 428 24.44 8.04 32.61
C GLU A 428 25.54 8.60 33.54
N GLY A 429 26.07 7.76 34.43
CA GLY A 429 27.14 8.10 35.36
C GLY A 429 26.69 8.79 36.65
N ARG A 430 25.37 8.98 36.87
CA ARG A 430 24.84 9.55 38.12
C ARG A 430 25.18 8.66 39.32
N ASP A 431 25.63 9.29 40.41
CA ASP A 431 25.77 8.61 41.69
C ASP A 431 24.41 8.12 42.21
N PRO A 432 24.37 6.95 42.88
CA PRO A 432 23.17 6.48 43.53
C PRO A 432 22.71 7.47 44.62
N PRO A 433 21.39 7.51 44.92
CA PRO A 433 20.83 8.42 45.89
C PRO A 433 21.38 8.18 47.31
N PRO A 434 21.22 9.15 48.23
CA PRO A 434 21.47 8.93 49.65
C PRO A 434 20.69 7.70 50.15
N ALA A 435 21.24 6.98 51.14
CA ALA A 435 20.66 5.74 51.68
C ALA A 435 20.52 4.57 50.68
N PHE A 436 21.26 4.60 49.56
CA PHE A 436 21.33 3.45 48.63
C PHE A 436 21.72 2.12 49.29
N PRO A 437 22.62 2.06 50.30
CA PRO A 437 22.89 0.81 51.02
C PRO A 437 21.66 0.24 51.73
N ASP A 438 20.86 1.10 52.36
CA ASP A 438 19.62 0.68 53.04
C ASP A 438 18.58 0.16 52.04
N TRP A 439 18.45 0.82 50.90
CA TRP A 439 17.61 0.35 49.80
C TRP A 439 18.10 -0.99 49.25
N TYR A 440 19.41 -1.14 49.05
CA TYR A 440 20.02 -2.37 48.56
C TYR A 440 19.76 -3.54 49.51
N ASP A 441 19.86 -3.31 50.82
CA ASP A 441 19.57 -4.32 51.83
C ASP A 441 18.11 -4.79 51.81
N LEU A 442 17.17 -3.94 51.38
CA LEU A 442 15.77 -4.33 51.16
C LEU A 442 15.58 -5.07 49.82
N ALA A 443 16.35 -4.72 48.79
CA ALA A 443 16.19 -5.23 47.44
C ALA A 443 16.94 -6.55 47.17
N LYS A 444 18.02 -6.84 47.91
CA LYS A 444 18.92 -7.98 47.67
C LYS A 444 18.24 -9.36 47.74
N ASP A 445 17.13 -9.46 48.48
CA ASP A 445 16.35 -10.70 48.62
C ASP A 445 15.30 -10.86 47.51
N THR A 446 15.27 -9.96 46.53
CA THR A 446 14.37 -10.01 45.39
C THR A 446 15.08 -10.48 44.12
N VAL A 447 14.29 -11.01 43.18
CA VAL A 447 14.80 -11.50 41.89
C VAL A 447 15.26 -10.34 40.98
N VAL A 448 14.67 -9.15 41.15
CA VAL A 448 14.91 -7.97 40.33
C VAL A 448 15.38 -6.86 41.24
N ILE A 449 16.68 -6.62 41.27
CA ILE A 449 17.29 -5.70 42.24
C ILE A 449 17.11 -4.25 41.78
N ASP A 450 17.56 -3.91 40.58
CA ASP A 450 17.73 -2.52 40.12
C ASP A 450 17.33 -2.27 38.66
N LYS A 451 16.60 -3.20 38.03
CA LYS A 451 16.22 -3.13 36.60
C LYS A 451 14.81 -2.55 36.44
N PHE A 452 14.70 -1.22 36.56
CA PHE A 452 13.43 -0.48 36.48
C PHE A 452 13.46 0.66 35.46
N ASP A 453 13.86 0.35 34.21
CA ASP A 453 14.05 1.33 33.13
C ASP A 453 12.83 2.23 32.88
N GLN A 454 11.62 1.72 33.14
CA GLN A 454 10.38 2.48 32.97
C GLN A 454 10.33 3.71 33.87
N ILE A 455 10.90 3.66 35.08
CA ILE A 455 10.94 4.79 36.01
C ILE A 455 11.70 5.96 35.38
N ASP A 456 12.85 5.68 34.76
CA ASP A 456 13.64 6.73 34.10
C ASP A 456 12.89 7.35 32.91
N GLN A 457 12.19 6.54 32.12
CA GLN A 457 11.39 7.00 30.98
C GLN A 457 10.21 7.86 31.43
N ASP A 458 9.49 7.43 32.47
CA ASP A 458 8.33 8.15 33.02
C ASP A 458 8.76 9.47 33.68
N LEU A 459 9.95 9.52 34.29
CA LEU A 459 10.48 10.72 34.92
C LEU A 459 11.21 11.67 33.97
N ALA A 460 11.66 11.19 32.80
CA ALA A 460 12.45 11.97 31.84
C ALA A 460 11.81 13.33 31.47
N PRO A 461 10.49 13.44 31.20
CA PRO A 461 9.86 14.73 30.88
C PRO A 461 9.91 15.75 32.02
N PHE A 462 10.04 15.30 33.27
CA PHE A 462 10.00 16.15 34.45
C PHE A 462 11.39 16.66 34.88
N ARG A 463 12.47 16.06 34.38
CA ARG A 463 13.85 16.40 34.80
C ARG A 463 14.24 17.85 34.54
N ALA A 464 13.71 18.47 33.47
CA ALA A 464 13.97 19.86 33.13
C ALA A 464 13.09 20.88 33.88
N ILE A 465 12.14 20.41 34.69
CA ILE A 465 11.17 21.28 35.36
C ILE A 465 11.68 21.66 36.76
N PRO A 466 11.70 22.96 37.12
CA PRO A 466 12.11 23.38 38.45
C PRO A 466 11.24 22.75 39.57
N PRO A 467 11.83 22.31 40.70
CA PRO A 467 11.10 21.63 41.77
C PRO A 467 9.89 22.41 42.31
N ASN A 468 10.00 23.73 42.46
CA ASN A 468 8.90 24.58 42.93
C ASN A 468 7.68 24.51 41.99
N LYS A 469 7.92 24.43 40.68
CA LYS A 469 6.86 24.32 39.67
C LYS A 469 6.22 22.93 39.68
N LEU A 470 6.99 21.88 39.95
CA LEU A 470 6.45 20.52 40.14
C LEU A 470 5.55 20.44 41.37
N ARG A 471 5.98 20.99 42.52
CA ARG A 471 5.16 21.05 43.75
C ARG A 471 3.87 21.85 43.54
N GLN A 472 3.96 23.00 42.87
CA GLN A 472 2.78 23.80 42.51
C GLN A 472 1.80 22.99 41.65
N ARG A 473 2.30 22.30 40.61
CA ARG A 473 1.46 21.47 39.72
C ARG A 473 0.84 20.27 40.46
N ALA A 474 1.59 19.61 41.34
CA ALA A 474 1.06 18.53 42.16
C ALA A 474 -0.09 19.01 43.06
N SER A 475 0.05 20.19 43.67
CA SER A 475 -1.02 20.82 44.49
C SER A 475 -2.26 21.19 43.66
N ILE A 476 -2.09 21.62 42.41
CA ILE A 476 -3.21 21.88 41.50
C ILE A 476 -3.90 20.55 41.13
N LEU A 477 -3.13 19.51 40.81
CA LEU A 477 -3.67 18.19 40.47
C LEU A 477 -4.44 17.57 41.63
N SER A 478 -4.01 17.76 42.88
CA SER A 478 -4.73 17.26 44.05
C SER A 478 -6.12 17.86 44.25
N GLN A 479 -6.47 18.94 43.54
CA GLN A 479 -7.80 19.56 43.58
C GLN A 479 -8.70 19.10 42.42
N MET A 480 -8.19 18.29 41.49
CA MET A 480 -8.97 17.82 40.35
C MET A 480 -9.84 16.62 40.72
N PRO A 481 -11.08 16.53 40.19
CA PRO A 481 -11.95 15.40 40.45
C PRO A 481 -11.35 14.10 39.90
N GLY A 482 -11.41 13.02 40.69
CA GLY A 482 -10.86 11.70 40.35
C GLY A 482 -9.36 11.52 40.64
N ILE A 483 -8.68 12.57 41.11
CA ILE A 483 -7.29 12.52 41.59
C ILE A 483 -7.30 12.58 43.11
N HIS A 484 -6.75 11.54 43.73
CA HIS A 484 -6.56 11.46 45.18
C HIS A 484 -5.12 11.78 45.54
N THR A 485 -4.83 11.98 46.82
CA THR A 485 -3.49 12.40 47.26
C THR A 485 -3.01 11.61 48.46
N ILE A 486 -1.76 11.16 48.39
CA ILE A 486 -0.99 10.64 49.52
C ILE A 486 0.05 11.69 49.89
N GLY A 487 0.01 12.14 51.15
CA GLY A 487 1.01 13.02 51.73
C GLY A 487 1.99 12.23 52.58
N ILE A 488 3.28 12.46 52.39
CA ILE A 488 4.34 11.95 53.26
C ILE A 488 4.88 13.13 54.03
N LYS A 489 4.87 13.03 55.36
CA LYS A 489 5.39 14.06 56.25
C LYS A 489 6.11 13.42 57.42
N ASP A 490 7.32 13.89 57.73
CA ASP A 490 8.12 13.41 58.87
C ASP A 490 8.27 11.88 58.89
N GLY A 491 8.42 11.28 57.70
CA GLY A 491 8.58 9.83 57.54
C GLY A 491 7.31 8.99 57.70
N ASN A 492 6.12 9.61 57.75
CA ASN A 492 4.84 8.92 57.80
C ASN A 492 3.95 9.30 56.60
N ALA A 493 3.48 8.29 55.87
CA ALA A 493 2.55 8.44 54.75
C ALA A 493 1.11 8.36 55.24
N SER A 494 0.28 9.27 54.74
CA SER A 494 -1.15 9.33 55.03
C SER A 494 -1.93 9.82 53.81
N ARG A 495 -3.16 9.34 53.64
CA ARG A 495 -4.08 9.89 52.64
C ARG A 495 -4.90 11.04 53.24
N LEU A 496 -5.49 11.87 52.38
CA LEU A 496 -6.47 12.86 52.82
C LEU A 496 -7.76 12.17 53.33
N PRO A 497 -8.42 12.68 54.39
CA PRO A 497 -9.58 12.03 55.01
C PRO A 497 -10.83 11.98 54.12
N GLU A 498 -10.88 12.83 53.10
CA GLU A 498 -12.07 13.08 52.27
C GLU A 498 -12.42 11.91 51.32
N VAL A 499 -11.51 10.95 51.14
CA VAL A 499 -11.71 9.78 50.28
C VAL A 499 -12.47 8.68 51.03
N THR A 500 -13.57 8.21 50.44
CA THR A 500 -14.42 7.12 50.98
C THR A 500 -14.68 6.04 49.91
N GLY A 501 -15.13 4.86 50.33
CA GLY A 501 -15.43 3.74 49.43
C GLY A 501 -14.20 3.00 48.91
N HIS A 502 -14.31 2.41 47.71
CA HIS A 502 -13.26 1.54 47.14
C HIS A 502 -11.92 2.25 46.93
N ASP A 503 -11.95 3.53 46.53
CA ASP A 503 -10.73 4.33 46.34
C ASP A 503 -9.95 4.48 47.65
N ALA A 504 -10.64 4.54 48.80
CA ALA A 504 -10.00 4.61 50.10
C ALA A 504 -9.24 3.31 50.42
N GLU A 505 -9.82 2.14 50.11
CA GLU A 505 -9.18 0.85 50.34
C GLU A 505 -7.90 0.68 49.51
N VAL A 506 -7.94 1.10 48.23
CA VAL A 506 -6.77 1.08 47.34
C VAL A 506 -5.67 1.99 47.87
N LEU A 507 -6.02 3.21 48.29
CA LEU A 507 -5.08 4.16 48.86
C LEU A 507 -4.52 3.69 50.21
N ASP A 508 -5.33 3.08 51.06
CA ASP A 508 -4.89 2.54 52.35
C ASP A 508 -3.87 1.41 52.14
N GLY A 509 -4.09 0.52 51.16
CA GLY A 509 -3.11 -0.48 50.75
C GLY A 509 -1.78 0.13 50.25
N LEU A 510 -1.86 1.23 49.49
CA LEU A 510 -0.69 1.96 49.02
C LEU A 510 0.04 2.67 50.17
N VAL A 511 -0.68 3.29 51.09
CA VAL A 511 -0.13 3.93 52.30
C VAL A 511 0.61 2.91 53.16
N VAL A 512 0.02 1.74 53.41
CA VAL A 512 0.67 0.64 54.14
C VAL A 512 1.98 0.22 53.46
N THR A 513 1.99 0.18 52.12
CA THR A 513 3.19 -0.19 51.35
C THR A 513 4.26 0.90 51.44
N ILE A 514 3.88 2.16 51.27
CA ILE A 514 4.81 3.31 51.35
C ILE A 514 5.40 3.43 52.76
N ASN A 515 4.61 3.22 53.81
CA ASN A 515 5.08 3.31 55.20
C ASN A 515 6.22 2.34 55.54
N LYS A 516 6.44 1.28 54.76
CA LYS A 516 7.61 0.39 54.92
C LYS A 516 8.94 1.11 54.67
N PHE A 517 8.93 2.15 53.83
CA PHE A 517 10.12 2.91 53.43
C PHE A 517 9.97 4.44 53.57
N ALA A 518 8.83 4.93 54.09
CA ALA A 518 8.53 6.35 54.22
C ALA A 518 9.57 7.13 55.03
N LYS A 519 10.24 6.50 56.01
CA LYS A 519 11.34 7.11 56.79
C LYS A 519 12.53 7.58 55.95
N PHE A 520 12.70 7.04 54.73
CA PHE A 520 13.76 7.42 53.81
C PHE A 520 13.32 8.47 52.78
N LEU A 521 12.05 8.86 52.79
CA LEU A 521 11.48 9.80 51.84
C LEU A 521 11.41 11.21 52.45
N PRO A 522 11.65 12.26 51.64
CA PRO A 522 11.39 13.62 52.06
C PRO A 522 9.88 13.89 52.11
N ASP A 523 9.51 15.04 52.67
CA ASP A 523 8.14 15.54 52.62
C ASP A 523 7.70 15.73 51.16
N ILE A 524 6.71 14.93 50.74
CA ILE A 524 6.20 14.92 49.36
C ILE A 524 4.68 14.80 49.34
N LEU A 525 4.10 15.36 48.29
CA LEU A 525 2.70 15.22 47.94
C LEU A 525 2.61 14.40 46.66
N PHE A 526 1.92 13.27 46.71
CA PHE A 526 1.83 12.29 45.64
C PHE A 526 0.38 12.17 45.14
N PRO A 527 0.03 12.87 44.04
CA PRO A 527 -1.29 12.74 43.41
C PRO A 527 -1.42 11.40 42.69
N VAL A 528 -2.48 10.65 42.98
CA VAL A 528 -2.82 9.34 42.42
C VAL A 528 -4.14 9.44 41.67
N ASN A 529 -4.11 9.20 40.37
CA ASN A 529 -5.33 9.17 39.56
C ASN A 529 -6.00 7.78 39.69
N LEU A 530 -7.18 7.72 40.32
CA LEU A 530 -8.03 6.52 40.37
C LEU A 530 -9.31 6.69 39.52
N GLY A 531 -9.47 7.84 38.86
CA GLY A 531 -10.60 8.08 37.97
C GLY A 531 -10.56 7.22 36.71
N ILE A 532 -11.73 6.75 36.27
CA ILE A 532 -11.91 6.01 35.00
C ILE A 532 -11.63 6.91 33.77
N TYR A 533 -11.60 8.24 33.97
CA TYR A 533 -11.43 9.24 32.92
C TYR A 533 -10.05 9.89 33.01
N ILE A 534 -9.20 9.71 31.99
CA ILE A 534 -8.03 10.56 31.78
C ILE A 534 -8.55 11.85 31.13
N PRO A 535 -8.42 13.03 31.75
CA PRO A 535 -8.87 14.27 31.13
C PRO A 535 -8.14 14.47 29.78
N PRO A 536 -8.83 14.95 28.73
CA PRO A 536 -8.22 15.14 27.40
C PRO A 536 -7.03 16.12 27.40
N SER A 537 -6.84 16.91 28.46
CA SER A 537 -5.67 17.77 28.65
C SER A 537 -4.39 17.02 29.04
N LEU A 538 -4.49 15.80 29.58
CA LEU A 538 -3.36 14.94 30.00
C LEU A 538 -3.01 13.87 28.97
N SER A 539 -3.92 13.53 28.05
CA SER A 539 -3.69 12.55 26.98
C SER A 539 -2.67 13.01 25.93
N SER A 540 -2.39 14.30 25.84
CA SER A 540 -1.42 14.87 24.90
C SER A 540 0.05 14.54 25.22
N LEU A 541 0.36 14.06 26.44
CA LEU A 541 1.72 13.71 26.86
C LEU A 541 2.12 12.26 26.53
N LYS A 542 1.16 11.35 26.30
CA LYS A 542 1.45 9.95 25.96
C LYS A 542 1.69 9.68 24.47
N MET A 543 1.41 10.63 23.58
CA MET A 543 1.53 10.44 22.13
C MET A 543 2.94 10.67 21.56
N TYR A 544 3.95 10.98 22.38
CA TYR A 544 5.30 11.30 21.89
C TYR A 544 6.36 10.19 22.01
N ASN A 545 6.01 9.01 22.53
CA ASN A 545 6.92 7.85 22.53
C ASN A 545 6.24 6.62 21.91
N ASN A 546 6.41 6.47 20.60
CA ASN A 546 6.58 5.19 19.90
C ASN A 546 7.20 5.43 18.53
#